data_AF-A0A914IE16-F1
#
_entry.id   AF-A0A914IE16-F1
#
_cell.length_a   1.000
_cell.length_b   1.000
_cell.length_c   1.000
_cell.angle_alpha   90.00
_cell.angle_beta   90.00
_cell.angle_gamma   90.00
#
_symmetry.space_group_name_H-M   'P 1'
#
loop_
_entity.id
_entity.type
_entity.pdbx_description
1 polymer ?
#
loop_
_entity_poly.entity_id
_entity_poly.type
_entity_poly.pdbx_seq_one_letter_code
_entity_poly.pdbx_strand_id
1 'polypeptide(L)'
;MYFSVPVTEDGAEEDMTARMLVKKLGLEVKKEVEEKDAITLESCGRCFYPPQRRTRPACCRGCPPTYDVSVGDVFDPMDWDETILQLHKSILGRHVGAGVLRTHDVSVGDDFDVMDWDEVPAEMDKFVSWLDAEMKAGAMSAAEFAAHASHRFLFIHPFCDGNGRTSRLIINMIMERRGFEPLILPEETRDEYYDVLKEASDKKDLVPYIKFISFHQQCCQ
;
A
#
# COMPACT_ATOMS: atom_id res chain seq x y z
N MET A 1 14.59 8.34 -3.73
CA MET A 1 13.64 7.81 -2.72
C MET A 1 13.34 8.98 -1.78
N TYR A 2 12.15 9.10 -1.22
CA TYR A 2 12.14 9.35 0.22
C TYR A 2 11.84 7.94 0.77
N PHE A 3 12.83 7.07 1.02
CA PHE A 3 14.00 7.27 1.89
C PHE A 3 13.57 8.17 3.04
N SER A 4 13.56 7.61 4.25
CA SER A 4 14.30 8.32 5.27
C SER A 4 15.70 8.52 4.69
N VAL A 5 15.96 9.65 4.03
CA VAL A 5 17.33 9.99 3.67
C VAL A 5 17.86 10.54 4.98
N PRO A 6 18.77 9.85 5.68
CA PRO A 6 19.47 10.52 6.75
C PRO A 6 20.07 11.77 6.13
N VAL A 7 19.70 12.93 6.68
CA VAL A 7 20.37 14.18 6.35
C VAL A 7 21.78 14.03 6.94
N THR A 8 22.66 13.35 6.21
CA THR A 8 24.08 13.46 6.44
C THR A 8 24.47 14.83 5.93
N GLU A 9 25.10 15.61 6.79
CA GLU A 9 25.32 17.06 6.66
C GLU A 9 26.16 17.49 5.44
N ASP A 10 26.54 16.58 4.54
CA ASP A 10 27.48 16.88 3.46
C ASP A 10 26.90 16.53 2.06
N GLY A 11 26.26 17.53 1.44
CA GLY A 11 26.48 17.97 0.06
C GLY A 11 26.36 16.99 -1.13
N ALA A 12 25.28 17.21 -1.91
CA ALA A 12 25.24 17.30 -3.39
C ALA A 12 25.48 16.05 -4.26
N GLU A 13 24.43 15.57 -4.96
CA GLU A 13 24.19 15.81 -6.41
C GLU A 13 23.04 14.94 -7.00
N GLU A 14 22.52 13.94 -6.29
CA GLU A 14 21.57 12.95 -6.87
C GLU A 14 20.05 13.21 -6.68
N ASP A 15 19.64 14.38 -6.17
CA ASP A 15 18.22 14.70 -5.88
C ASP A 15 17.52 15.60 -6.94
N MET A 16 17.91 15.51 -8.21
CA MET A 16 17.25 16.27 -9.29
C MET A 16 16.15 15.46 -10.00
N THR A 17 16.33 14.16 -10.20
CA THR A 17 15.40 13.30 -10.94
C THR A 17 14.11 13.05 -10.17
N ALA A 18 14.21 12.85 -8.85
CA ALA A 18 13.06 12.68 -7.97
C ALA A 18 12.22 13.96 -7.85
N ARG A 19 12.86 15.12 -7.75
CA ARG A 19 12.19 16.44 -7.74
C ARG A 19 11.53 16.77 -9.07
N MET A 20 12.13 16.38 -10.20
CA MET A 20 11.53 16.57 -11.54
C MET A 20 10.28 15.71 -11.74
N LEU A 21 10.24 14.47 -11.25
CA LEU A 21 9.08 13.56 -11.35
C LEU A 21 7.88 14.08 -10.56
N VAL A 22 8.10 14.56 -9.32
CA VAL A 22 7.06 15.17 -8.48
C VAL A 22 6.45 16.41 -9.15
N LYS A 23 7.28 17.21 -9.83
CA LYS A 23 6.85 18.41 -10.55
C LYS A 23 6.12 18.11 -11.87
N LYS A 24 6.46 17.02 -12.56
CA LYS A 24 5.84 16.60 -13.82
C LYS A 24 4.44 15.98 -13.62
N LEU A 25 4.17 15.42 -12.44
CA LEU A 25 2.87 14.88 -12.02
C LEU A 25 1.92 15.94 -11.42
N GLY A 26 2.27 17.23 -11.44
CA GLY A 26 1.42 18.31 -10.93
C GLY A 26 1.11 18.17 -9.43
N LEU A 27 2.00 17.53 -8.66
CA LEU A 27 1.87 17.38 -7.22
C LEU A 27 2.62 18.55 -6.57
N GLU A 28 1.88 19.54 -6.07
CA GLU A 28 2.46 20.58 -5.22
C GLU A 28 2.80 20.00 -3.84
N VAL A 29 4.08 20.06 -3.48
CA VAL A 29 4.53 19.80 -2.10
C VAL A 29 4.07 20.98 -1.24
N LYS A 30 2.93 20.84 -0.57
CA LYS A 30 2.52 21.79 0.46
C LYS A 30 3.38 21.59 1.69
N LYS A 31 4.05 22.67 2.11
CA LYS A 31 4.86 22.76 3.32
C LYS A 31 3.99 22.63 4.57
N GLU A 32 4.62 22.00 5.56
CA GLU A 32 4.36 22.10 7.01
C GLU A 32 2.95 21.71 7.44
N VAL A 33 2.76 20.40 7.56
CA VAL A 33 1.88 19.84 8.58
C VAL A 33 2.51 20.24 9.92
N GLU A 34 1.85 21.14 10.67
CA GLU A 34 2.32 21.54 11.99
C GLU A 34 2.57 20.29 12.85
N GLU A 35 3.56 20.35 13.75
CA GLU A 35 3.99 19.26 14.64
C GLU A 35 2.87 18.67 15.53
N LYS A 36 1.66 19.24 15.47
CA LYS A 36 0.42 18.77 16.13
C LYS A 36 -0.45 17.84 15.29
N ASP A 37 -0.16 17.74 14.00
CA ASP A 37 -0.81 16.85 13.02
C ASP A 37 0.11 15.68 12.63
N ALA A 38 1.28 15.57 13.28
CA ALA A 38 2.07 14.35 13.27
C ALA A 38 1.19 13.23 13.84
N ILE A 39 0.70 12.36 12.95
CA ILE A 39 0.04 11.11 13.34
C ILE A 39 1.10 10.30 14.08
N THR A 40 1.11 10.43 15.40
CA THR A 40 1.79 9.48 16.26
C THR A 40 1.09 8.14 16.02
N LEU A 41 1.83 7.22 15.42
CA LEU A 41 1.50 5.80 15.34
C LEU A 41 1.41 5.23 16.77
N GLU A 42 0.32 5.51 17.45
CA GLU A 42 -0.05 4.91 18.73
C GLU A 42 -1.51 4.46 18.67
N SER A 43 -1.74 3.26 18.13
CA SER A 43 -2.67 2.26 18.68
C SER A 43 -3.00 1.17 17.65
N CYS A 44 -2.64 -0.09 17.98
CA CYS A 44 -3.36 -1.26 17.45
C CYS A 44 -4.83 -1.09 17.85
N GLY A 45 -5.76 -1.15 16.88
CA GLY A 45 -7.19 -0.86 17.00
C GLY A 45 -8.02 -1.72 17.97
N ARG A 46 -7.38 -2.40 18.94
CA ARG A 46 -8.03 -3.03 20.11
C ARG A 46 -7.48 -2.58 21.46
N CYS A 47 -6.53 -1.65 21.52
CA CYS A 47 -6.07 -1.09 22.79
C CYS A 47 -5.82 0.42 22.65
N PHE A 48 -6.88 1.19 22.82
CA PHE A 48 -6.81 2.61 23.13
C PHE A 48 -6.42 2.76 24.62
N TYR A 49 -5.21 3.20 24.95
CA TYR A 49 -4.94 3.71 26.30
C TYR A 49 -3.91 4.85 26.29
N PRO A 50 -4.21 6.00 26.95
CA PRO A 50 -3.29 7.12 27.04
C PRO A 50 -2.07 6.81 27.92
N PRO A 51 -0.96 7.57 27.76
CA PRO A 51 0.37 7.19 28.23
C PRO A 51 0.57 7.54 29.71
N GLN A 52 -0.13 6.89 30.66
CA GLN A 52 0.13 7.15 32.09
C GLN A 52 0.09 5.97 33.07
N ARG A 53 0.12 4.68 32.66
CA ARG A 53 0.29 3.59 33.64
C ARG A 53 1.28 2.51 33.20
N ARG A 54 2.29 2.29 34.05
CA ARG A 54 3.49 1.44 33.92
C ARG A 54 3.25 -0.08 33.73
N THR A 55 2.09 -0.54 33.25
CA THR A 55 1.82 -1.98 33.11
C THR A 55 1.09 -2.28 31.81
N ARG A 56 1.72 -3.04 30.91
CA ARG A 56 1.13 -3.52 29.66
C ARG A 56 -0.18 -4.28 29.92
N PRO A 57 -1.26 -4.01 29.15
CA PRO A 57 -2.50 -4.77 29.18
C PRO A 57 -2.26 -6.27 28.92
N ALA A 58 -3.19 -7.12 29.37
CA ALA A 58 -3.07 -8.57 29.23
C ALA A 58 -2.99 -9.05 27.77
N CYS A 59 -3.58 -8.34 26.80
CA CYS A 59 -3.49 -8.73 25.38
C CYS A 59 -2.06 -8.62 24.82
N CYS A 60 -1.22 -7.75 25.39
CA CYS A 60 0.18 -7.59 24.96
C CYS A 60 1.12 -8.65 25.55
N ARG A 61 0.64 -9.54 26.44
CA ARG A 61 1.45 -10.58 27.10
C ARG A 61 1.44 -11.91 26.35
N GLY A 62 0.46 -12.10 25.46
CA GLY A 62 0.34 -13.27 24.59
C GLY A 62 0.58 -12.97 23.11
N CYS A 63 0.85 -11.71 22.75
CA CYS A 63 1.41 -11.41 21.44
C CYS A 63 2.68 -12.25 21.33
N PRO A 64 2.82 -13.13 20.32
CA PRO A 64 4.09 -13.80 20.10
C PRO A 64 5.15 -12.70 20.12
N PRO A 65 6.31 -12.90 20.80
CA PRO A 65 7.40 -11.95 20.67
C PRO A 65 7.50 -11.68 19.19
N THR A 66 7.40 -10.39 18.79
CA THR A 66 7.62 -9.91 17.42
C THR A 66 8.42 -10.97 16.74
N TYR A 67 7.78 -11.80 15.88
CA TYR A 67 8.35 -13.10 15.49
C TYR A 67 9.84 -12.87 15.41
N ASP A 68 10.62 -13.56 16.25
CA ASP A 68 12.07 -13.55 16.10
C ASP A 68 12.28 -14.28 14.78
N VAL A 69 11.96 -13.58 13.69
CA VAL A 69 12.46 -13.78 12.37
C VAL A 69 13.89 -13.38 12.58
N SER A 70 14.66 -14.34 13.11
CA SER A 70 16.06 -14.49 12.76
C SER A 70 16.18 -13.96 11.34
N VAL A 71 16.97 -12.91 11.18
CA VAL A 71 17.23 -12.14 9.96
C VAL A 71 17.87 -13.02 8.85
N GLY A 72 17.62 -14.33 8.87
CA GLY A 72 18.12 -15.35 7.96
C GLY A 72 17.08 -16.37 7.47
N ASP A 73 15.82 -16.38 7.95
CA ASP A 73 14.85 -17.39 7.50
C ASP A 73 13.86 -16.82 6.46
N VAL A 74 14.37 -16.73 5.23
CA VAL A 74 13.62 -16.86 3.96
C VAL A 74 12.48 -15.84 3.71
N PHE A 75 12.82 -14.56 3.61
CA PHE A 75 12.15 -13.74 2.59
C PHE A 75 12.79 -14.08 1.25
N ASP A 76 12.34 -15.18 0.63
CA ASP A 76 12.67 -15.43 -0.76
C ASP A 76 12.22 -14.17 -1.55
N PRO A 77 13.10 -13.52 -2.34
CA PRO A 77 12.74 -12.34 -3.10
C PRO A 77 11.48 -12.67 -3.91
N MET A 78 10.37 -12.02 -3.57
CA MET A 78 9.14 -12.27 -4.29
C MET A 78 9.27 -11.58 -5.63
N ASP A 79 9.22 -12.35 -6.71
CA ASP A 79 9.04 -11.78 -8.04
C ASP A 79 7.61 -11.24 -8.11
N TRP A 80 7.41 -9.97 -7.76
CA TRP A 80 6.09 -9.35 -7.77
C TRP A 80 5.51 -9.28 -9.18
N ASP A 81 6.35 -9.14 -10.21
CA ASP A 81 5.87 -9.09 -11.59
C ASP A 81 5.18 -10.40 -11.95
N GLU A 82 5.86 -11.53 -11.76
CA GLU A 82 5.27 -12.84 -12.03
C GLU A 82 4.10 -13.13 -11.07
N THR A 83 4.26 -12.78 -9.79
CA THR A 83 3.27 -13.07 -8.75
C THR A 83 1.95 -12.35 -9.03
N ILE A 84 1.98 -11.06 -9.41
CA ILE A 84 0.77 -10.29 -9.72
C ILE A 84 0.05 -10.89 -10.93
N LEU A 85 0.78 -11.29 -11.98
CA LEU A 85 0.20 -11.92 -13.16
C LEU A 85 -0.41 -13.29 -12.82
N GLN A 86 0.26 -14.10 -12.00
CA GLN A 86 -0.23 -15.40 -11.55
C GLN A 86 -1.46 -15.28 -10.64
N LEU A 87 -1.49 -14.30 -9.72
CA LEU A 87 -2.66 -14.00 -8.90
C LEU A 87 -3.84 -13.58 -9.76
N HIS A 88 -3.62 -12.67 -10.70
CA HIS A 88 -4.68 -12.25 -11.60
C HIS A 88 -5.21 -13.43 -12.44
N LYS A 89 -4.31 -14.31 -12.89
CA LYS A 89 -4.67 -15.54 -13.60
C LYS A 89 -5.47 -16.51 -12.74
N SER A 90 -5.13 -16.67 -11.46
CA SER A 90 -5.87 -17.56 -10.56
C SER A 90 -7.26 -17.01 -10.24
N ILE A 91 -7.41 -15.68 -10.11
CA ILE A 91 -8.69 -15.00 -9.90
C ILE A 91 -9.64 -15.16 -11.09
N LEU A 92 -9.15 -14.94 -12.31
CA LEU A 92 -9.99 -15.00 -13.52
C LEU A 92 -10.10 -16.40 -14.14
N GLY A 93 -9.24 -17.35 -13.72
CA GLY A 93 -9.28 -18.73 -14.18
C GLY A 93 -9.04 -18.86 -15.68
N ARG A 94 -10.06 -19.31 -16.42
CA ARG A 94 -9.98 -19.57 -17.88
C ARG A 94 -10.39 -18.37 -18.74
N HIS A 95 -10.55 -17.18 -18.16
CA HIS A 95 -10.94 -16.00 -18.91
C HIS A 95 -9.87 -15.59 -19.93
N VAL A 96 -10.31 -15.13 -21.11
CA VAL A 96 -9.42 -14.57 -22.13
C VAL A 96 -8.90 -13.23 -21.61
N GLY A 97 -7.60 -13.15 -21.29
CA GLY A 97 -6.99 -11.98 -20.63
C GLY A 97 -6.58 -12.20 -19.16
N ALA A 98 -6.82 -13.39 -18.61
CA ALA A 98 -6.32 -13.78 -17.30
C ALA A 98 -4.78 -13.76 -17.26
N GLY A 99 -4.19 -12.96 -16.37
CA GLY A 99 -2.74 -12.79 -16.25
C GLY A 99 -2.07 -12.05 -17.41
N VAL A 100 -2.81 -11.26 -18.20
CA VAL A 100 -2.26 -10.48 -19.32
C VAL A 100 -2.61 -9.02 -19.12
N LEU A 101 -1.62 -8.13 -19.23
CA LEU A 101 -1.82 -6.69 -19.18
C LEU A 101 -2.74 -6.23 -20.33
N ARG A 102 -3.54 -5.20 -20.09
CA ARG A 102 -4.42 -4.62 -21.11
C ARG A 102 -3.61 -3.97 -22.23
N THR A 103 -4.17 -4.00 -23.43
CA THR A 103 -3.57 -3.40 -24.64
C THR A 103 -4.48 -2.37 -25.29
N HIS A 104 -5.47 -1.89 -24.54
CA HIS A 104 -6.45 -0.90 -24.96
C HIS A 104 -6.96 -0.15 -23.73
N ASP A 105 -7.58 1.00 -23.95
CA ASP A 105 -8.19 1.77 -22.87
C ASP A 105 -9.37 1.06 -22.24
N VAL A 106 -9.55 1.32 -20.96
CA VAL A 106 -10.66 0.83 -20.14
C VAL A 106 -11.15 1.97 -19.28
N SER A 107 -12.43 1.96 -18.93
CA SER A 107 -13.01 2.93 -17.99
C SER A 107 -13.54 2.21 -16.75
N VAL A 108 -13.40 2.84 -15.60
CA VAL A 108 -13.78 2.29 -14.30
C VAL A 108 -14.88 3.17 -13.71
N GLY A 109 -16.09 2.98 -14.24
CA GLY A 109 -17.19 3.92 -13.99
C GLY A 109 -16.86 5.33 -14.49
N ASP A 110 -17.62 6.31 -14.00
CA ASP A 110 -17.44 7.73 -14.35
C ASP A 110 -16.56 8.48 -13.35
N ASP A 111 -16.12 7.79 -12.29
CA ASP A 111 -15.56 8.41 -11.09
C ASP A 111 -14.05 8.16 -10.90
N PHE A 112 -13.42 7.32 -11.72
CA PHE A 112 -12.01 6.96 -11.56
C PHE A 112 -11.24 7.14 -12.85
N ASP A 113 -10.21 7.98 -12.78
CA ASP A 113 -9.19 8.10 -13.82
C ASP A 113 -8.24 6.89 -13.75
N VAL A 114 -7.93 6.34 -14.92
CA VAL A 114 -6.94 5.27 -15.07
C VAL A 114 -5.84 5.71 -16.03
N MET A 115 -4.70 5.06 -15.90
CA MET A 115 -3.54 5.29 -16.77
C MET A 115 -3.83 5.00 -18.25
N ASP A 116 -3.07 5.59 -19.16
CA ASP A 116 -3.14 5.21 -20.58
C ASP A 116 -2.53 3.82 -20.78
N TRP A 117 -3.13 3.01 -21.67
CA TRP A 117 -2.78 1.59 -21.79
C TRP A 117 -1.32 1.33 -22.23
N ASP A 118 -0.72 2.26 -22.97
CA ASP A 118 0.65 2.17 -23.46
C ASP A 118 1.69 2.49 -22.37
N GLU A 119 1.30 3.23 -21.33
CA GLU A 119 2.14 3.52 -20.15
C GLU A 119 2.12 2.39 -19.10
N VAL A 120 1.06 1.56 -19.09
CA VAL A 120 0.85 0.49 -18.09
C VAL A 120 2.08 -0.41 -17.88
N PRO A 121 2.75 -0.96 -18.91
CA PRO A 121 3.88 -1.86 -18.68
C PRO A 121 5.03 -1.17 -17.94
N ALA A 122 5.38 0.05 -18.35
CA ALA A 122 6.46 0.79 -17.72
C ALA A 122 6.13 1.23 -16.29
N GLU A 123 4.86 1.50 -15.99
CA GLU A 123 4.42 1.87 -14.65
C GLU A 123 4.27 0.66 -13.73
N MET A 124 3.96 -0.52 -14.26
CA MET A 124 4.03 -1.79 -13.53
C MET A 124 5.46 -2.12 -13.10
N ASP A 125 6.45 -1.97 -13.98
CA ASP A 125 7.87 -2.19 -13.63
C ASP A 125 8.31 -1.26 -12.47
N LYS A 126 7.89 0.01 -12.53
CA LYS A 126 8.15 0.99 -11.47
C LYS A 126 7.39 0.68 -10.18
N PHE A 127 6.19 0.09 -10.30
CA PHE A 127 5.38 -0.31 -9.16
C PHE A 127 6.01 -1.49 -8.43
N VAL A 128 6.43 -2.53 -9.15
CA VAL A 128 7.10 -3.70 -8.58
C VAL A 128 8.44 -3.35 -7.97
N SER A 129 9.25 -2.55 -8.65
CA SER A 129 10.51 -2.05 -8.09
C SER A 129 10.30 -1.29 -6.77
N TRP A 130 9.20 -0.54 -6.67
CA TRP A 130 8.85 0.18 -5.45
C TRP A 130 8.34 -0.75 -4.34
N LEU A 131 7.52 -1.76 -4.66
CA LEU A 131 7.07 -2.77 -3.70
C LEU A 131 8.25 -3.49 -3.05
N ASP A 132 9.21 -3.92 -3.86
CA ASP A 132 10.42 -4.59 -3.36
C ASP A 132 11.28 -3.69 -2.48
N ALA A 133 11.46 -2.43 -2.88
CA ALA A 133 12.23 -1.47 -2.09
C ALA A 133 11.56 -1.23 -0.73
N GLU A 134 10.24 -1.04 -0.70
CA GLU A 134 9.50 -0.78 0.53
C GLU A 134 9.42 -2.02 1.43
N MET A 135 9.28 -3.23 0.86
CA MET A 135 9.32 -4.47 1.63
C MET A 135 10.67 -4.68 2.33
N LYS A 136 11.78 -4.28 1.69
CA LYS A 136 13.13 -4.37 2.28
C LYS A 136 13.39 -3.25 3.29
N ALA A 137 12.95 -2.03 3.00
CA ALA A 137 13.21 -0.87 3.85
C ALA A 137 12.35 -0.86 5.12
N GLY A 138 11.08 -1.28 5.00
CA GLY A 138 10.13 -1.25 6.12
C GLY A 138 9.84 0.16 6.63
N ALA A 139 9.86 1.18 5.76
CA ALA A 139 9.73 2.57 6.15
C ALA A 139 8.29 2.94 6.56
N MET A 140 7.30 2.30 5.94
CA MET A 140 5.88 2.48 6.23
C MET A 140 5.34 1.40 7.17
N SER A 141 4.29 1.76 7.93
CA SER A 141 3.48 0.76 8.64
C SER A 141 2.75 -0.16 7.65
N ALA A 142 2.28 -1.32 8.12
CA ALA A 142 1.60 -2.29 7.25
C ALA A 142 0.32 -1.71 6.60
N ALA A 143 -0.49 -0.95 7.36
CA ALA A 143 -1.68 -0.27 6.83
C ALA A 143 -1.33 0.79 5.79
N GLU A 144 -0.34 1.64 6.07
CA GLU A 144 0.11 2.68 5.14
C GLU A 144 0.63 2.06 3.84
N PHE A 145 1.51 1.07 3.96
CA PHE A 145 2.09 0.41 2.79
C PHE A 145 1.02 -0.29 1.96
N ALA A 146 0.11 -1.03 2.59
CA ALA A 146 -0.99 -1.70 1.90
C ALA A 146 -1.92 -0.72 1.18
N ALA A 147 -2.26 0.41 1.82
CA ALA A 147 -3.11 1.44 1.23
C ALA A 147 -2.43 2.14 0.03
N HIS A 148 -1.14 2.48 0.14
CA HIS A 148 -0.39 3.03 -0.98
C HIS A 148 -0.28 2.03 -2.14
N ALA A 149 -0.01 0.77 -1.83
CA ALA A 149 0.15 -0.28 -2.84
C ALA A 149 -1.15 -0.53 -3.61
N SER A 150 -2.28 -0.67 -2.91
CA SER A 150 -3.58 -0.90 -3.54
C SER A 150 -4.06 0.31 -4.33
N HIS A 151 -3.93 1.52 -3.80
CA HIS A 151 -4.32 2.74 -4.49
C HIS A 151 -3.52 2.91 -5.79
N ARG A 152 -2.19 2.76 -5.72
CA ARG A 152 -1.32 2.88 -6.90
C ARG A 152 -1.62 1.80 -7.94
N PHE A 153 -1.85 0.55 -7.52
CA PHE A 153 -2.22 -0.54 -8.42
C PHE A 153 -3.56 -0.28 -9.13
N LEU A 154 -4.56 0.21 -8.41
CA LEU A 154 -5.88 0.54 -8.97
C LEU A 154 -5.82 1.71 -9.96
N PHE A 155 -4.95 2.68 -9.72
CA PHE A 155 -4.70 3.80 -10.62
C PHE A 155 -4.00 3.37 -11.93
N ILE A 156 -2.98 2.50 -11.85
CA ILE A 156 -2.35 1.89 -13.05
C ILE A 156 -3.39 1.09 -13.84
N HIS A 157 -4.28 0.39 -13.12
CA HIS A 157 -5.35 -0.42 -13.68
C HIS A 157 -4.86 -1.40 -14.78
N PRO A 158 -3.93 -2.31 -14.47
CA PRO A 158 -3.17 -3.04 -15.48
C PRO A 158 -3.98 -4.05 -16.30
N PHE A 159 -5.14 -4.49 -15.83
CA PHE A 159 -5.93 -5.56 -16.45
C PHE A 159 -7.27 -5.05 -16.99
N CYS A 160 -7.90 -5.80 -17.90
CA CYS A 160 -9.24 -5.45 -18.42
C CYS A 160 -10.38 -5.69 -17.41
N ASP A 161 -10.22 -6.67 -16.52
CA ASP A 161 -11.12 -6.97 -15.41
C ASP A 161 -10.27 -7.52 -14.25
N GLY A 162 -10.83 -7.63 -13.05
CA GLY A 162 -10.18 -8.31 -11.92
C GLY A 162 -9.24 -7.43 -11.10
N ASN A 163 -9.07 -6.15 -11.44
CA ASN A 163 -8.18 -5.23 -10.73
C ASN A 163 -8.57 -5.08 -9.25
N GLY A 164 -9.85 -4.86 -8.94
CA GLY A 164 -10.30 -4.75 -7.55
C GLY A 164 -10.06 -6.02 -6.71
N ARG A 165 -10.21 -7.20 -7.33
CA ARG A 165 -9.94 -8.49 -6.67
C ARG A 165 -8.45 -8.68 -6.43
N THR A 166 -7.63 -8.40 -7.44
CA THR A 166 -6.16 -8.48 -7.38
C THR A 166 -5.60 -7.50 -6.36
N SER A 167 -6.10 -6.26 -6.33
CA SER A 167 -5.71 -5.23 -5.37
C SER A 167 -5.93 -5.66 -3.92
N ARG A 168 -7.05 -6.32 -3.62
CA ARG A 168 -7.33 -6.82 -2.26
C ARG A 168 -6.41 -7.99 -1.88
N LEU A 169 -6.05 -8.84 -2.84
CA LEU A 169 -5.05 -9.88 -2.60
C LEU A 169 -3.68 -9.28 -2.34
N ILE A 170 -3.27 -8.23 -3.06
CA ILE A 170 -2.02 -7.51 -2.80
C ILE A 170 -1.99 -6.97 -1.37
N ILE A 171 -3.08 -6.34 -0.90
CA ILE A 171 -3.21 -5.90 0.50
C ILE A 171 -2.98 -7.07 1.46
N ASN A 172 -3.63 -8.21 1.23
CA ASN A 172 -3.52 -9.37 2.12
C ASN A 172 -2.11 -9.96 2.13
N MET A 173 -1.44 -10.00 0.99
CA MET A 173 -0.05 -10.46 0.93
C MET A 173 0.89 -9.53 1.68
N ILE A 174 0.69 -8.21 1.57
CA ILE A 174 1.46 -7.24 2.34
C ILE A 174 1.22 -7.44 3.84
N MET A 175 -0.04 -7.60 4.26
CA MET A 175 -0.39 -7.83 5.67
C MET A 175 0.27 -9.11 6.21
N GLU A 176 0.12 -10.24 5.50
CA GLU A 176 0.68 -11.53 5.87
C GLU A 176 2.21 -11.47 5.99
N ARG A 177 2.88 -10.86 4.99
CA ARG A 177 4.35 -10.70 4.99
C ARG A 177 4.85 -9.75 6.09
N ARG A 178 4.01 -8.84 6.57
CA ARG A 178 4.27 -7.95 7.70
C ARG A 178 3.83 -8.56 9.04
N GLY A 179 3.36 -9.82 9.06
CA GLY A 179 3.00 -10.56 10.27
C GLY A 179 1.59 -10.26 10.80
N PHE A 180 0.69 -9.78 9.95
CA PHE A 180 -0.72 -9.53 10.28
C PHE A 180 -1.64 -10.57 9.63
N GLU A 181 -2.82 -10.74 10.22
CA GLU A 181 -3.88 -11.55 9.62
C GLU A 181 -4.38 -10.94 8.30
N PRO A 182 -4.84 -11.75 7.34
CA PRO A 182 -5.44 -11.24 6.11
C PRO A 182 -6.59 -10.27 6.38
N LEU A 183 -6.62 -9.17 5.62
CA LEU A 183 -7.66 -8.17 5.71
C LEU A 183 -8.95 -8.69 5.04
N ILE A 184 -10.00 -8.82 5.85
CA ILE A 184 -11.34 -9.15 5.34
C ILE A 184 -12.17 -7.88 5.34
N LEU A 185 -12.55 -7.42 4.14
CA LEU A 185 -13.45 -6.29 3.94
C LEU A 185 -14.88 -6.83 3.70
N PRO A 186 -15.81 -6.68 4.67
CA PRO A 186 -17.19 -7.14 4.52
C PRO A 186 -17.92 -6.41 3.40
N GLU A 187 -18.95 -7.04 2.83
CA GLU A 187 -19.74 -6.45 1.74
C GLU A 187 -20.42 -5.14 2.18
N GLU A 188 -20.77 -5.03 3.46
CA GLU A 188 -21.38 -3.85 4.06
C GLU A 188 -20.47 -2.61 4.03
N THR A 189 -19.15 -2.82 3.98
CA THR A 189 -18.14 -1.74 3.92
C THR A 189 -17.80 -1.34 2.49
N ARG A 190 -18.47 -1.93 1.50
CA ARG A 190 -18.17 -1.70 0.08
C ARG A 190 -18.33 -0.23 -0.30
N ASP A 191 -19.42 0.42 0.11
CA ASP A 191 -19.69 1.81 -0.26
C ASP A 191 -18.65 2.74 0.38
N GLU A 192 -18.38 2.56 1.67
CA GLU A 192 -17.33 3.29 2.40
C GLU A 192 -15.95 3.10 1.73
N TYR A 193 -15.61 1.88 1.32
CA TYR A 193 -14.36 1.58 0.61
C TYR A 193 -14.24 2.35 -0.71
N TYR A 194 -15.30 2.45 -1.50
CA TYR A 194 -15.28 3.23 -2.74
C TYR A 194 -15.22 4.73 -2.46
N ASP A 195 -15.92 5.22 -1.44
CA ASP A 195 -15.91 6.64 -1.06
C ASP A 195 -14.50 7.10 -0.66
N VAL A 196 -13.81 6.34 0.20
CA VAL A 196 -12.45 6.69 0.64
C VAL A 196 -11.42 6.56 -0.50
N LEU A 197 -11.62 5.63 -1.44
CA LEU A 197 -10.76 5.51 -2.62
C LEU A 197 -10.96 6.67 -3.59
N LYS A 198 -12.21 7.08 -3.79
CA LYS A 198 -12.54 8.24 -4.62
C LYS A 198 -11.96 9.50 -4.02
N GLU A 199 -12.14 9.70 -2.72
CA GLU A 199 -11.55 10.84 -2.00
C GLU A 199 -10.03 10.87 -2.13
N ALA A 200 -9.37 9.71 -2.01
CA ALA A 200 -7.93 9.60 -2.20
C ALA A 200 -7.47 9.99 -3.61
N SER A 201 -8.29 9.72 -4.62
CA SER A 201 -8.00 10.05 -6.02
C SER A 201 -8.28 11.52 -6.32
N ASP A 202 -9.45 12.03 -5.93
CA ASP A 202 -9.91 13.39 -6.21
C ASP A 202 -9.10 14.45 -5.44
N LYS A 203 -8.91 14.23 -4.13
CA LYS A 203 -8.25 15.21 -3.24
C LYS A 203 -6.75 14.98 -3.12
N LYS A 204 -6.23 13.88 -3.69
CA LYS A 204 -4.85 13.42 -3.54
C LYS A 204 -4.46 13.23 -2.06
N ASP A 205 -5.42 12.87 -1.22
CA ASP A 205 -5.24 12.62 0.20
C ASP A 205 -5.53 11.16 0.54
N LEU A 206 -4.48 10.36 0.75
CA LEU A 206 -4.61 8.95 1.09
C LEU A 206 -4.93 8.71 2.57
N VAL A 207 -4.91 9.73 3.43
CA VAL A 207 -5.10 9.57 4.88
C VAL A 207 -6.44 8.91 5.23
N PRO A 208 -7.59 9.27 4.63
CA PRO A 208 -8.85 8.59 4.88
C PRO A 208 -8.79 7.10 4.53
N TYR A 209 -8.15 6.76 3.41
CA TYR A 209 -8.01 5.37 2.97
C TYR A 209 -7.07 4.56 3.87
N ILE A 210 -5.95 5.15 4.31
CA ILE A 210 -5.05 4.53 5.29
C ILE A 210 -5.79 4.25 6.60
N LYS A 211 -6.61 5.21 7.08
CA LYS A 211 -7.42 5.03 8.28
C LYS A 211 -8.44 3.91 8.12
N PHE A 212 -9.10 3.82 6.96
CA PHE A 212 -10.01 2.72 6.65
C PHE A 212 -9.31 1.35 6.72
N ILE A 213 -8.16 1.20 6.06
CA ILE A 213 -7.38 -0.05 6.10
C ILE A 213 -6.91 -0.37 7.53
N SER A 214 -6.40 0.63 8.25
CA SER A 214 -5.94 0.50 9.64
C SER A 214 -7.07 0.09 10.59
N PHE A 215 -8.29 0.62 10.39
CA PHE A 215 -9.47 0.24 11.17
C PHE A 215 -9.85 -1.23 10.99
N HIS A 216 -9.74 -1.73 9.76
CA HIS A 216 -10.03 -3.13 9.43
C HIS A 216 -8.86 -4.09 9.74
N GLN A 217 -7.66 -3.56 9.97
CA GLN A 217 -6.48 -4.35 10.32
C GLN A 217 -6.68 -5.05 11.67
N GLN A 218 -6.57 -6.38 11.68
CA GLN A 218 -6.66 -7.18 12.89
C GLN A 218 -5.24 -7.57 13.35
N CYS A 219 -4.93 -7.29 14.62
CA CYS A 219 -3.75 -7.83 15.28
C CYS A 219 -4.03 -9.34 15.56
N CYS A 220 -3.02 -10.23 15.37
CA CYS A 220 -3.15 -11.69 15.51
C CYS A 220 -3.97 -12.13 16.74
N GLN A 221 -4.85 -13.13 16.56
CA GLN A 221 -5.63 -13.75 17.63
C GLN A 221 -4.81 -14.77 18.43
#